data_AF-A0A8S1N496-F1
#
_entry.id   AF-A0A8S1N496-F1
#
_cell.length_a   1.000
_cell.length_b   1.000
_cell.length_c   1.000
_cell.angle_alpha   90.00
_cell.angle_beta   90.00
_cell.angle_gamma   90.00
#
_symmetry.space_group_name_H-M   'P 1'
#
loop_
_entity.id
_entity.type
_entity.pdbx_description
1 polymer ?
#
loop_
_entity_poly.entity_id
_entity_poly.type
_entity_poly.pdbx_seq_one_letter_code
_entity_poly.pdbx_strand_id
1 'polypeptide(L)'
;MNNELLQQFRPSQMINWDDNTKKLILLGNLNNQCAILILQKKPFEKEIQQLQFDQALQYFHNDIYTKYNCQMLNDIDCELIYPANQVHIDKYSKSDSIIIEETYDMYKEQQIIQMPLDWVYNILEKKKEVENIVFENQTFLILKDYVFVNSKSLDDLHLLALPFQRDIKSLRDLNQDHISMLEDMYTEGLRIIQEKYKLEQKFIKVFVHYLPSFYHFHVHFTHSSHIGQAFRDIPLLQIIQNIKLKSNYYQSVALQYITKVRINQA
;
A
#
# COMPACT_ATOMS: atom_id res chain seq x y z
N MET A 1 -20.19 13.12 29.80
CA MET A 1 -19.56 12.69 28.53
C MET A 1 -19.22 13.94 27.75
N ASN A 2 -17.96 14.09 27.33
CA ASN A 2 -17.37 15.35 26.88
C ASN A 2 -17.52 15.51 25.36
N ASN A 3 -18.72 15.84 24.88
CA ASN A 3 -19.00 16.11 23.46
C ASN A 3 -18.93 17.60 23.10
N GLU A 4 -18.51 18.45 24.04
CA GLU A 4 -18.51 19.91 23.90
C GLU A 4 -17.70 20.37 22.68
N LEU A 5 -16.53 19.77 22.44
CA LEU A 5 -15.69 20.09 21.28
C LEU A 5 -16.39 19.78 19.94
N LEU A 6 -17.11 18.66 19.87
CA LEU A 6 -17.86 18.30 18.65
C LEU A 6 -19.05 19.23 18.43
N GLN A 7 -19.74 19.65 19.50
CA GLN A 7 -20.86 20.60 19.41
C GLN A 7 -20.41 22.02 19.02
N GLN A 8 -19.18 22.39 19.36
CA GLN A 8 -18.58 23.68 19.02
C GLN A 8 -17.93 23.69 17.63
N PHE A 9 -17.63 22.52 17.05
CA PHE A 9 -17.07 22.44 15.70
C PHE A 9 -18.04 23.06 14.68
N ARG A 10 -17.49 23.89 13.79
CA ARG A 10 -18.23 24.54 12.71
C ARG A 10 -17.62 24.09 11.38
N PRO A 11 -18.23 23.13 10.65
CA PRO A 11 -17.72 22.70 9.37
C PRO A 11 -17.75 23.85 8.36
N SER A 12 -16.68 24.00 7.60
CA SER A 12 -16.57 25.00 6.53
C SER A 12 -16.50 24.36 5.15
N GLN A 13 -15.84 23.22 5.01
CA GLN A 13 -15.61 22.57 3.71
C GLN A 13 -15.49 21.05 3.86
N MET A 14 -16.08 20.29 2.93
CA MET A 14 -15.74 18.89 2.73
C MET A 14 -14.41 18.79 1.96
N ILE A 15 -13.39 18.23 2.58
CA ILE A 15 -12.05 18.12 1.96
C ILE A 15 -11.81 16.74 1.36
N ASN A 16 -12.53 15.69 1.80
CA ASN A 16 -12.41 14.36 1.23
C ASN A 16 -13.64 13.48 1.53
N TRP A 17 -13.92 12.52 0.65
CA TRP A 17 -14.90 11.45 0.85
C TRP A 17 -14.41 10.18 0.16
N ASP A 18 -14.70 9.03 0.76
CA ASP A 18 -14.35 7.73 0.21
C ASP A 18 -15.52 6.75 0.36
N ASP A 19 -16.14 6.43 -0.77
CA ASP A 19 -17.28 5.52 -0.85
C ASP A 19 -16.89 4.07 -0.55
N ASN A 20 -15.62 3.68 -0.64
CA ASN A 20 -15.17 2.34 -0.32
C ASN A 20 -15.05 2.16 1.20
N THR A 21 -14.38 3.10 1.87
CA THR A 21 -14.19 3.07 3.34
C THR A 21 -15.34 3.71 4.12
N LYS A 22 -16.32 4.28 3.42
CA LYS A 22 -17.49 4.99 3.98
C LYS A 22 -17.06 6.15 4.89
N LYS A 23 -16.01 6.88 4.48
CA LYS A 23 -15.43 8.02 5.20
C LYS A 23 -15.86 9.35 4.61
N LEU A 24 -16.06 10.34 5.48
CA LEU A 24 -16.28 11.75 5.16
C LEU A 24 -15.31 12.59 6.00
N ILE A 25 -14.60 13.52 5.37
CA ILE A 25 -13.63 14.39 6.06
C ILE A 25 -14.00 15.85 5.82
N LEU A 26 -14.17 16.56 6.93
CA LEU A 26 -14.59 17.95 6.97
C LEU A 26 -13.49 18.81 7.56
N LEU A 27 -13.16 19.91 6.89
CA LEU A 27 -12.42 21.03 7.46
C LEU A 27 -13.42 21.97 8.13
N GLY A 28 -13.01 22.57 9.24
CA GLY A 28 -13.83 23.52 9.96
C GLY A 28 -13.05 24.37 10.94
N ASN A 29 -13.80 25.10 11.75
CA ASN A 29 -13.26 25.91 12.83
C ASN A 29 -13.73 25.38 14.18
N LEU A 30 -12.84 25.43 15.17
CA LEU A 30 -13.14 25.21 16.57
C LEU A 30 -12.35 26.25 17.36
N ASN A 31 -13.01 27.04 18.21
CA ASN A 31 -12.38 28.07 19.05
C ASN A 31 -11.43 29.01 18.27
N ASN A 32 -11.85 29.44 17.08
CA ASN A 32 -11.08 30.30 16.16
C ASN A 32 -9.80 29.66 15.59
N GLN A 33 -9.59 28.36 15.74
CA GLN A 33 -8.50 27.62 15.10
C GLN A 33 -9.04 26.56 14.14
N CYS A 34 -8.19 26.16 13.19
CA CYS A 34 -8.52 25.14 12.21
C CYS A 34 -8.69 23.77 12.88
N ALA A 35 -9.68 23.01 12.45
CA ALA A 35 -9.92 21.64 12.89
C ALA A 35 -10.35 20.75 11.72
N ILE A 36 -10.00 19.47 11.78
CA ILE A 36 -10.45 18.46 10.82
C ILE A 36 -11.30 17.43 11.58
N LEU A 37 -12.51 17.17 11.08
CA LEU A 37 -13.40 16.15 11.59
C LEU A 37 -13.50 15.01 10.56
N ILE A 38 -13.15 13.80 10.98
CA ILE A 38 -13.23 12.58 10.19
C ILE A 38 -14.40 11.76 10.72
N LEU A 39 -15.32 11.40 9.84
CA LEU A 39 -16.50 10.60 10.13
C LEU A 39 -16.41 9.30 9.34
N GLN A 40 -16.59 8.16 10.01
CA GLN A 40 -16.56 6.85 9.36
C GLN A 40 -17.72 5.99 9.86
N LYS A 41 -18.44 5.31 8.95
CA LYS A 41 -19.40 4.28 9.37
C LYS A 41 -18.66 3.09 10.00
N LYS A 42 -19.11 2.62 11.16
CA LYS A 42 -18.57 1.40 11.76
C LYS A 42 -18.80 0.19 10.85
N PRO A 43 -17.85 -0.76 10.80
CA PRO A 43 -18.08 -2.04 10.13
C PRO A 43 -19.15 -2.85 10.86
N PHE A 44 -19.79 -3.79 10.16
CA PHE A 44 -20.64 -4.78 10.80
C PHE A 44 -19.84 -5.67 11.76
N GLU A 45 -20.46 -6.05 12.87
CA GLU A 45 -19.91 -7.04 13.78
C GLU A 45 -19.91 -8.43 13.11
N LYS A 46 -18.92 -9.27 13.44
CA LYS A 46 -18.74 -10.59 12.82
C LYS A 46 -19.62 -11.69 13.42
N GLU A 47 -20.52 -11.33 14.31
CA GLU A 47 -21.42 -12.28 14.98
C GLU A 47 -22.78 -12.34 14.28
N ILE A 48 -23.46 -13.48 14.35
CA ILE A 48 -24.81 -13.62 13.81
C ILE A 48 -25.75 -12.84 14.72
N GLN A 49 -26.29 -11.75 14.20
CA GLN A 49 -27.22 -10.88 14.92
C GLN A 49 -28.61 -10.95 14.32
N GLN A 50 -29.63 -10.85 15.18
CA GLN A 50 -30.97 -10.54 14.71
C GLN A 50 -30.99 -9.07 14.28
N LEU A 51 -30.98 -8.85 12.97
CA LEU A 51 -31.07 -7.50 12.41
C LEU A 51 -32.54 -7.05 12.39
N GLN A 52 -32.78 -5.86 12.95
CA GLN A 52 -34.04 -5.15 12.81
C GLN A 52 -33.79 -3.89 11.97
N PHE A 53 -34.65 -3.66 10.99
CA PHE A 53 -34.57 -2.50 10.12
C PHE A 53 -35.79 -1.62 10.38
N ASP A 54 -35.57 -0.33 10.62
CA ASP A 54 -36.64 0.63 10.84
C ASP A 54 -37.45 0.84 9.56
N GLN A 55 -36.75 0.84 8.42
CA GLN A 55 -37.33 0.93 7.09
C GLN A 55 -36.52 0.09 6.11
N ALA A 56 -37.20 -0.57 5.17
CA ALA A 56 -36.57 -1.28 4.06
C ALA A 56 -37.36 -1.04 2.77
N LEU A 57 -36.72 -0.42 1.78
CA LEU A 57 -37.31 -0.15 0.47
C LEU A 57 -36.61 -0.98 -0.59
N GLN A 58 -37.34 -1.93 -1.20
CA GLN A 58 -36.84 -2.66 -2.36
C GLN A 58 -36.68 -1.73 -3.56
N TYR A 59 -35.50 -1.72 -4.20
CA TYR A 59 -35.25 -0.92 -5.41
C TYR A 59 -34.82 -1.76 -6.62
N PHE A 60 -34.56 -3.06 -6.42
CA PHE A 60 -34.17 -3.97 -7.49
C PHE A 60 -34.65 -5.38 -7.18
N HIS A 61 -35.17 -6.08 -8.19
CA HIS A 61 -35.49 -7.49 -8.13
C HIS A 61 -35.27 -8.12 -9.51
N ASN A 62 -34.51 -9.20 -9.56
CA ASN A 62 -34.31 -10.03 -10.74
C ASN A 62 -34.06 -11.48 -10.32
N ASP A 63 -35.02 -12.37 -10.59
CA ASP A 63 -35.00 -13.78 -10.18
C ASP A 63 -34.73 -13.93 -8.67
N ILE A 64 -33.61 -14.54 -8.27
CA ILE A 64 -33.24 -14.70 -6.85
C ILE A 64 -32.50 -13.48 -6.27
N TYR A 65 -32.21 -12.44 -7.07
CA TYR A 65 -31.45 -11.26 -6.64
C TYR A 65 -32.35 -10.08 -6.33
N THR A 66 -32.42 -9.69 -5.06
CA THR A 66 -33.21 -8.53 -4.60
C THR A 66 -32.32 -7.56 -3.83
N LYS A 67 -32.45 -6.25 -4.08
CA LYS A 67 -31.72 -5.21 -3.34
C LYS A 67 -32.67 -4.26 -2.64
N TYR A 68 -32.34 -3.93 -1.39
CA TYR A 68 -33.08 -3.02 -0.54
C TYR A 68 -32.20 -1.85 -0.10
N ASN A 69 -32.79 -0.68 0.06
CA ASN A 69 -32.24 0.40 0.86
C ASN A 69 -32.83 0.27 2.26
N CYS A 70 -32.01 -0.14 3.23
CA CYS A 70 -32.43 -0.33 4.61
C CYS A 70 -31.91 0.80 5.51
N GLN A 71 -32.74 1.26 6.44
CA GLN A 71 -32.34 2.13 7.53
C GLN A 71 -32.13 1.29 8.79
N MET A 72 -31.01 1.54 9.45
CA MET A 72 -30.62 0.92 10.71
C MET A 72 -29.89 1.99 11.52
N LEU A 73 -30.11 2.02 12.83
CA LEU A 73 -29.29 2.79 13.77
C LEU A 73 -27.83 2.35 13.61
N ASN A 74 -27.03 3.20 13.00
CA ASN A 74 -25.61 2.94 12.75
C ASN A 74 -24.79 3.96 13.52
N ASP A 75 -23.87 3.45 14.33
CA ASP A 75 -22.86 4.27 14.97
C ASP A 75 -21.85 4.76 13.92
N ILE A 76 -21.55 6.05 14.00
CA ILE A 76 -20.47 6.68 13.25
C ILE A 76 -19.30 6.85 14.22
N ASP A 77 -18.12 6.42 13.82
CA ASP A 77 -16.87 6.77 14.50
C ASP A 77 -16.45 8.18 14.07
N CYS A 78 -16.13 9.01 15.06
CA CYS A 78 -15.75 10.41 14.89
C CYS A 78 -14.34 10.63 15.43
N GLU A 79 -13.44 11.14 14.59
CA GLU A 79 -12.09 11.54 14.98
C GLU A 79 -11.91 13.05 14.72
N LEU A 80 -11.50 13.80 15.75
CA LEU A 80 -11.29 15.25 15.67
C LEU A 80 -9.79 15.56 15.80
N ILE A 81 -9.24 16.23 14.80
CA ILE A 81 -7.87 16.75 14.81
C ILE A 81 -7.94 18.26 15.04
N TYR A 82 -7.48 18.70 16.20
CA TYR A 82 -7.52 20.11 16.61
C TYR A 82 -6.38 20.45 17.58
N PRO A 83 -5.64 21.56 17.37
CA PRO A 83 -5.66 22.41 16.19
C PRO A 83 -4.96 21.74 14.98
N ALA A 84 -5.54 21.88 13.79
CA ALA A 84 -4.98 21.38 12.54
C ALA A 84 -4.13 22.44 11.83
N ASN A 85 -3.04 22.03 11.18
CA ASN A 85 -2.15 22.89 10.38
C ASN A 85 -2.19 22.47 8.90
N GLN A 86 -1.43 23.16 8.03
CA GLN A 86 -1.44 22.86 6.59
C GLN A 86 -1.01 21.42 6.28
N VAL A 87 -0.04 20.85 7.02
CA VAL A 87 0.41 19.46 6.84
C VAL A 87 -0.73 18.47 7.09
N HIS A 88 -1.56 18.71 8.11
CA HIS A 88 -2.75 17.90 8.36
C HIS A 88 -3.77 18.07 7.22
N ILE A 89 -4.03 19.31 6.78
CA ILE A 89 -5.00 19.58 5.70
C ILE A 89 -4.57 18.86 4.42
N ASP A 90 -3.31 18.97 4.01
CA ASP A 90 -2.77 18.34 2.81
C ASP A 90 -2.85 16.81 2.88
N LYS A 91 -2.60 16.23 4.07
CA LYS A 91 -2.68 14.78 4.28
C LYS A 91 -4.11 14.24 4.10
N TYR A 92 -5.11 14.96 4.58
CA TYR A 92 -6.49 14.49 4.61
C TYR A 92 -7.35 14.98 3.44
N SER A 93 -6.89 15.98 2.69
CA SER A 93 -7.58 16.47 1.49
C SER A 93 -7.58 15.43 0.37
N LYS A 94 -8.66 15.44 -0.43
CA LYS A 94 -8.77 14.60 -1.63
C LYS A 94 -7.70 15.04 -2.62
N SER A 95 -6.92 14.07 -3.10
CA SER A 95 -6.02 14.27 -4.23
C SER A 95 -6.49 13.35 -5.34
N ASP A 96 -6.72 13.89 -6.52
CA ASP A 96 -6.96 13.06 -7.69
C ASP A 96 -5.70 12.26 -8.02
N SER A 97 -5.90 11.02 -8.40
CA SER A 97 -4.85 10.13 -8.85
C SER A 97 -4.91 10.04 -10.37
N ILE A 98 -3.77 10.20 -11.03
CA ILE A 98 -3.62 10.03 -12.47
C ILE A 98 -2.76 8.81 -12.76
N ILE A 99 -3.03 8.18 -13.90
CA ILE A 99 -2.16 7.16 -14.48
C ILE A 99 -1.17 7.88 -15.39
N ILE A 100 0.11 7.67 -15.13
CA ILE A 100 1.20 8.12 -16.00
C ILE A 100 1.65 6.93 -16.82
N GLU A 101 1.83 7.13 -18.12
CA GLU A 101 2.57 6.23 -18.99
C GLU A 101 3.97 6.82 -19.22
N GLU A 102 4.97 6.22 -18.60
CA GLU A 102 6.33 6.74 -18.55
C GLU A 102 7.24 5.99 -19.53
N THR A 103 7.84 6.71 -20.47
CA THR A 103 8.89 6.18 -21.34
C THR A 103 10.24 6.13 -20.62
N TYR A 104 11.21 5.41 -21.17
CA TYR A 104 12.55 5.38 -20.57
C TYR A 104 13.26 6.75 -20.62
N ASP A 105 12.98 7.58 -21.63
CA ASP A 105 13.52 8.95 -21.69
C ASP A 105 12.96 9.82 -20.57
N MET A 106 11.64 9.74 -20.31
CA MET A 106 11.02 10.42 -19.17
C MET A 106 11.63 9.96 -17.84
N TYR A 107 11.86 8.65 -17.67
CA TYR A 107 12.52 8.11 -16.47
C TYR A 107 13.92 8.71 -16.25
N LYS A 108 14.73 8.86 -17.31
CA LYS A 108 16.07 9.45 -17.23
C LYS A 108 16.05 10.94 -16.89
N GLU A 109 15.02 11.66 -17.34
CA GLU A 109 14.84 13.10 -17.08
C GLU A 109 14.32 13.38 -15.66
N GLN A 110 13.63 12.41 -15.05
CA GLN A 110 13.12 12.57 -13.69
C GLN A 110 14.25 12.69 -12.68
N GLN A 111 14.24 13.79 -11.93
CA GLN A 111 15.07 13.91 -10.74
C GLN A 111 14.48 13.03 -9.64
N ILE A 112 15.00 11.81 -9.52
CA ILE A 112 14.66 10.91 -8.42
C ILE A 112 15.13 11.58 -7.12
N ILE A 113 14.18 12.08 -6.32
CA ILE A 113 14.46 12.52 -4.95
C ILE A 113 14.87 11.27 -4.18
N GLN A 114 16.17 11.06 -4.01
CA GLN A 114 16.69 9.93 -3.27
C GLN A 114 16.33 10.09 -1.80
N MET A 115 15.50 9.18 -1.30
CA MET A 115 15.29 9.04 0.13
C MET A 115 16.55 8.47 0.79
N PRO A 116 16.83 8.80 2.07
CA PRO A 116 17.93 8.20 2.80
C PRO A 116 17.81 6.66 2.83
N LEU A 117 18.87 5.98 2.40
CA LEU A 117 18.95 4.52 2.36
C LEU A 117 19.73 3.93 3.55
N ASP A 118 20.07 4.75 4.55
CA ASP A 118 20.87 4.31 5.70
C ASP A 118 20.26 3.11 6.42
N TRP A 119 18.92 3.07 6.53
CA TRP A 119 18.23 1.94 7.15
C TRP A 119 18.44 0.63 6.36
N VAL A 120 18.41 0.68 5.02
CA VAL A 120 18.70 -0.46 4.13
C VAL A 120 20.14 -0.92 4.32
N TYR A 121 21.10 0.02 4.27
CA TYR A 121 22.50 -0.30 4.39
C TYR A 121 22.87 -0.83 5.79
N ASN A 122 22.21 -0.33 6.84
CA ASN A 122 22.37 -0.87 8.18
C ASN A 122 21.93 -2.34 8.27
N ILE A 123 20.91 -2.77 7.50
CA ILE A 123 20.49 -4.18 7.42
C ILE A 123 21.52 -4.99 6.61
N LEU A 124 21.88 -4.53 5.41
CA LEU A 124 22.84 -5.23 4.54
C LEU A 124 24.21 -5.41 5.21
N GLU A 125 24.65 -4.42 6.00
CA GLU A 125 25.91 -4.42 6.75
C GLU A 125 25.78 -5.03 8.16
N LYS A 126 24.62 -5.63 8.49
CA LYS A 126 24.36 -6.31 9.78
C LYS A 126 24.51 -5.42 11.01
N LYS A 127 24.30 -4.12 10.87
CA LYS A 127 24.29 -3.14 11.97
C LYS A 127 22.94 -3.08 12.70
N LYS A 128 21.84 -3.41 12.00
CA LYS A 128 20.46 -3.38 12.52
C LYS A 128 19.62 -4.54 11.96
N GLU A 129 18.59 -4.93 12.72
CA GLU A 129 17.57 -5.92 12.36
C GLU A 129 18.09 -7.30 11.94
N VAL A 130 19.26 -7.70 12.45
CA VAL A 130 19.90 -8.98 12.14
C VAL A 130 19.01 -10.15 12.57
N GLU A 131 18.28 -9.98 13.68
CA GLU A 131 17.32 -10.94 14.22
C GLU A 131 16.10 -11.18 13.31
N ASN A 132 15.81 -10.25 12.38
CA ASN A 132 14.70 -10.35 11.44
C ASN A 132 15.09 -11.04 10.13
N ILE A 133 16.39 -11.29 9.91
CA ILE A 133 16.89 -11.97 8.72
C ILE A 133 16.50 -13.45 8.77
N VAL A 134 15.82 -13.91 7.73
CA VAL A 134 15.36 -15.30 7.61
C VAL A 134 16.21 -16.12 6.65
N PHE A 135 16.97 -15.46 5.77
CA PHE A 135 17.88 -16.09 4.82
C PHE A 135 18.91 -15.10 4.31
N GLU A 136 20.07 -15.61 3.93
CA GLU A 136 21.15 -14.85 3.32
C GLU A 136 22.02 -15.79 2.48
N ASN A 137 22.41 -15.32 1.31
CA ASN A 137 23.42 -15.95 0.48
C ASN A 137 24.44 -14.90 0.02
N GLN A 138 25.17 -15.15 -1.08
CA GLN A 138 26.18 -14.21 -1.58
C GLN A 138 25.59 -13.00 -2.34
N THR A 139 24.34 -13.09 -2.80
CA THR A 139 23.74 -12.10 -3.72
C THR A 139 22.64 -11.26 -3.05
N PHE A 140 21.91 -11.81 -2.08
CA PHE A 140 20.87 -11.11 -1.35
C PHE A 140 20.63 -11.68 0.05
N LEU A 141 19.83 -10.96 0.83
CA LEU A 141 19.21 -11.45 2.06
C LEU A 141 17.69 -11.32 2.01
N ILE A 142 16.99 -12.11 2.81
CA ILE A 142 15.55 -11.99 3.03
C ILE A 142 15.31 -11.73 4.52
N LEU A 143 14.46 -10.75 4.82
CA LEU A 143 14.07 -10.41 6.18
C LEU A 143 12.56 -10.23 6.31
N LYS A 144 12.06 -10.28 7.55
CA LYS A 144 10.70 -9.85 7.87
C LYS A 144 10.56 -8.34 7.65
N ASP A 145 9.54 -7.92 6.93
CA ASP A 145 9.17 -6.51 6.83
C ASP A 145 8.64 -6.01 8.19
N TYR A 146 8.76 -4.71 8.47
CA TYR A 146 8.34 -4.11 9.74
C TYR A 146 6.88 -4.43 10.09
N VAL A 147 6.01 -4.56 9.08
CA VAL A 147 4.59 -4.94 9.25
C VAL A 147 4.45 -6.33 9.90
N PHE A 148 5.38 -7.23 9.61
CA PHE A 148 5.31 -8.64 10.01
C PHE A 148 6.15 -9.00 11.25
N VAL A 149 7.14 -8.18 11.64
CA VAL A 149 8.09 -8.49 12.75
C VAL A 149 7.41 -8.97 14.03
N ASN A 150 6.20 -8.49 14.34
CA ASN A 150 5.44 -8.86 15.54
C ASN A 150 4.03 -9.40 15.27
N SER A 151 3.70 -9.72 14.00
CA SER A 151 2.36 -10.23 13.71
C SER A 151 2.19 -11.65 14.25
N LYS A 152 0.99 -11.92 14.79
CA LYS A 152 0.52 -13.25 15.17
C LYS A 152 -0.27 -13.92 14.04
N SER A 153 -0.61 -13.18 12.99
CA SER A 153 -1.39 -13.68 11.87
C SER A 153 -0.50 -13.93 10.65
N LEU A 154 -0.65 -15.10 10.04
CA LEU A 154 -0.01 -15.39 8.75
C LEU A 154 -0.66 -14.62 7.61
N ASP A 155 -1.87 -14.10 7.80
CA ASP A 155 -2.49 -13.19 6.83
C ASP A 155 -1.71 -11.89 6.69
N ASP A 156 -0.89 -11.51 7.69
CA ASP A 156 -0.01 -10.33 7.66
C ASP A 156 1.40 -10.67 7.18
N LEU A 157 1.63 -11.89 6.64
CA LEU A 157 2.95 -12.29 6.14
C LEU A 157 3.44 -11.25 5.13
N HIS A 158 4.60 -10.68 5.44
CA HIS A 158 5.31 -9.76 4.56
C HIS A 158 6.82 -9.92 4.78
N LEU A 159 7.52 -10.43 3.76
CA LEU A 159 8.98 -10.47 3.72
C LEU A 159 9.51 -9.56 2.60
N LEU A 160 10.76 -9.12 2.77
CA LEU A 160 11.51 -8.37 1.77
C LEU A 160 12.77 -9.15 1.39
N ALA A 161 13.06 -9.28 0.10
CA ALA A 161 14.40 -9.65 -0.37
C ALA A 161 15.16 -8.39 -0.79
N LEU A 162 16.40 -8.23 -0.30
CA LEU A 162 17.28 -7.10 -0.57
C LEU A 162 18.60 -7.60 -1.17
N PRO A 163 18.96 -7.21 -2.41
CA PRO A 163 20.25 -7.54 -2.99
C PRO A 163 21.38 -6.77 -2.29
N PHE A 164 22.58 -7.35 -2.24
CA PHE A 164 23.76 -6.60 -1.77
C PHE A 164 24.23 -5.56 -2.80
N GLN A 165 23.94 -5.81 -4.07
CA GLN A 165 24.25 -4.93 -5.18
C GLN A 165 23.47 -3.60 -5.04
N ARG A 166 24.18 -2.47 -5.01
CA ARG A 166 23.60 -1.15 -4.67
C ARG A 166 23.18 -0.30 -5.86
N ASP A 167 23.64 -0.62 -7.06
CA ASP A 167 23.38 0.15 -8.28
C ASP A 167 22.05 -0.22 -8.96
N ILE A 168 21.35 -1.26 -8.48
CA ILE A 168 19.98 -1.56 -8.87
C ILE A 168 19.01 -0.75 -8.01
N LYS A 169 18.46 0.33 -8.55
CA LYS A 169 17.58 1.26 -7.83
C LYS A 169 16.12 0.91 -8.00
N SER A 170 15.72 0.45 -9.19
CA SER A 170 14.34 0.08 -9.49
C SER A 170 14.25 -0.96 -10.61
N LEU A 171 13.02 -1.28 -11.01
CA LEU A 171 12.72 -2.11 -12.18
C LEU A 171 13.42 -1.65 -13.46
N ARG A 172 13.69 -0.34 -13.62
CA ARG A 172 14.36 0.24 -14.79
C ARG A 172 15.83 -0.12 -14.90
N ASP A 173 16.45 -0.63 -13.84
CA ASP A 173 17.87 -1.04 -13.84
C ASP A 173 18.04 -2.54 -14.12
N LEU A 174 16.96 -3.32 -14.10
CA LEU A 174 17.02 -4.76 -14.33
C LEU A 174 17.29 -5.09 -15.80
N ASN A 175 18.11 -6.12 -16.01
CA ASN A 175 18.49 -6.65 -17.31
C ASN A 175 18.85 -8.15 -17.20
N GLN A 176 19.36 -8.75 -18.27
CA GLN A 176 19.70 -10.18 -18.30
C GLN A 176 20.71 -10.62 -17.23
N ASP A 177 21.65 -9.76 -16.82
CA ASP A 177 22.68 -10.09 -15.81
C ASP A 177 22.06 -10.36 -14.43
N HIS A 178 20.87 -9.83 -14.18
CA HIS A 178 20.16 -9.97 -12.91
C HIS A 178 19.27 -11.22 -12.83
N ILE A 179 19.07 -11.95 -13.93
CA ILE A 179 18.11 -13.07 -13.99
C ILE A 179 18.38 -14.13 -12.93
N SER A 180 19.64 -14.56 -12.76
CA SER A 180 19.99 -15.60 -11.78
C SER A 180 19.59 -15.18 -10.36
N MET A 181 19.90 -13.94 -9.97
CA MET A 181 19.53 -13.40 -8.66
C MET A 181 18.01 -13.32 -8.48
N LEU A 182 17.26 -12.91 -9.51
CA LEU A 182 15.79 -12.81 -9.44
C LEU A 182 15.12 -14.18 -9.31
N GLU A 183 15.63 -15.19 -10.03
CA GLU A 183 15.14 -16.58 -9.94
C GLU A 183 15.47 -17.21 -8.58
N ASP A 184 16.66 -16.92 -8.05
CA ASP A 184 17.06 -17.36 -6.71
C ASP A 184 16.20 -16.71 -5.63
N MET A 185 15.96 -15.39 -5.71
CA MET A 185 15.05 -14.69 -4.80
C MET A 185 13.66 -15.33 -4.80
N TYR A 186 13.10 -15.61 -5.99
CA TYR A 186 11.79 -16.23 -6.12
C TYR A 186 11.76 -17.62 -5.47
N THR A 187 12.73 -18.47 -5.82
CA THR A 187 12.78 -19.87 -5.37
C THR A 187 13.05 -19.98 -3.87
N GLU A 188 14.09 -19.30 -3.38
CA GLU A 188 14.48 -19.33 -1.97
C GLU A 188 13.41 -18.68 -1.09
N GLY A 189 12.85 -17.54 -1.50
CA GLY A 189 11.79 -16.88 -0.75
C GLY A 189 10.58 -17.78 -0.52
N LEU A 190 10.10 -18.45 -1.56
CA LEU A 190 8.99 -19.40 -1.45
C LEU A 190 9.34 -20.62 -0.58
N ARG A 191 10.56 -21.16 -0.74
CA ARG A 191 11.06 -22.29 0.07
C ARG A 191 11.09 -21.93 1.55
N ILE A 192 11.68 -20.79 1.91
CA ILE A 192 11.76 -20.30 3.30
C ILE A 192 10.36 -20.11 3.88
N ILE A 193 9.43 -19.55 3.09
CA ILE A 193 8.07 -19.32 3.57
C ILE A 193 7.38 -20.63 3.90
N GLN A 194 7.50 -21.62 3.01
CA GLN A 194 6.93 -22.95 3.22
C GLN A 194 7.56 -23.66 4.42
N GLU A 195 8.88 -23.58 4.59
CA GLU A 195 9.59 -24.25 5.68
C GLU A 195 9.35 -23.61 7.05
N LYS A 196 9.46 -22.28 7.14
CA LYS A 196 9.38 -21.55 8.42
C LYS A 196 7.95 -21.22 8.84
N TYR A 197 7.09 -20.85 7.90
CA TYR A 197 5.72 -20.40 8.20
C TYR A 197 4.65 -21.42 7.85
N LYS A 198 5.04 -22.58 7.28
CA LYS A 198 4.13 -23.68 6.90
C LYS A 198 2.99 -23.22 5.98
N LEU A 199 3.26 -22.19 5.17
CA LEU A 199 2.30 -21.63 4.24
C LEU A 199 2.59 -22.11 2.82
N GLU A 200 1.58 -22.60 2.13
CA GLU A 200 1.73 -23.08 0.75
C GLU A 200 2.03 -21.93 -0.21
N GLN A 201 2.89 -22.20 -1.21
CA GLN A 201 3.35 -21.20 -2.18
C GLN A 201 2.21 -20.53 -2.96
N LYS A 202 1.09 -21.25 -3.19
CA LYS A 202 -0.10 -20.72 -3.89
C LYS A 202 -0.78 -19.55 -3.17
N PHE A 203 -0.49 -19.37 -1.88
CA PHE A 203 -1.00 -18.25 -1.08
C PHE A 203 -0.03 -17.05 -1.04
N ILE A 204 1.07 -17.08 -1.81
CA ILE A 204 2.09 -16.04 -1.78
C ILE A 204 2.08 -15.24 -3.07
N LYS A 205 2.02 -13.91 -2.94
CA LYS A 205 2.32 -12.98 -4.02
C LYS A 205 3.80 -12.62 -3.95
N VAL A 206 4.50 -12.68 -5.08
CA VAL A 206 5.90 -12.26 -5.19
C VAL A 206 6.01 -11.17 -6.27
N PHE A 207 6.41 -9.97 -5.89
CA PHE A 207 6.32 -8.80 -6.76
C PHE A 207 7.33 -7.70 -6.41
N VAL A 208 7.48 -6.74 -7.31
CA VAL A 208 8.29 -5.52 -7.15
C VAL A 208 7.36 -4.32 -7.31
N HIS A 209 7.60 -3.25 -6.54
CA HIS A 209 6.87 -1.99 -6.72
C HIS A 209 7.45 -1.12 -7.85
N TYR A 210 6.57 -0.50 -8.64
CA TYR A 210 6.90 0.62 -9.53
C TYR A 210 5.87 1.77 -9.42
N LEU A 211 6.22 2.98 -8.98
CA LEU A 211 7.50 3.39 -8.41
C LEU A 211 7.73 2.74 -7.03
N PRO A 212 8.99 2.42 -6.68
CA PRO A 212 9.31 1.88 -5.37
C PRO A 212 9.21 2.96 -4.27
N SER A 213 8.98 2.54 -3.02
CA SER A 213 8.99 3.47 -1.87
C SER A 213 10.39 4.02 -1.57
N PHE A 214 11.44 3.28 -1.93
CA PHE A 214 12.85 3.65 -1.79
C PHE A 214 13.66 3.05 -2.94
N TYR A 215 14.70 3.75 -3.38
CA TYR A 215 15.45 3.41 -4.60
C TYR A 215 16.66 2.51 -4.35
N HIS A 216 16.38 1.37 -3.73
CA HIS A 216 17.23 0.19 -3.69
C HIS A 216 16.32 -0.98 -4.03
N PHE A 217 16.66 -1.76 -5.05
CA PHE A 217 15.80 -2.82 -5.55
C PHE A 217 15.40 -3.79 -4.43
N HIS A 218 14.14 -4.20 -4.43
CA HIS A 218 13.63 -5.12 -3.42
C HIS A 218 12.43 -5.91 -3.96
N VAL A 219 12.30 -7.14 -3.50
CA VAL A 219 11.19 -8.04 -3.83
C VAL A 219 10.32 -8.23 -2.59
N HIS A 220 9.01 -8.08 -2.77
CA HIS A 220 8.01 -8.32 -1.74
C HIS A 220 7.48 -9.75 -1.83
N PHE A 221 7.31 -10.39 -0.67
CA PHE A 221 6.58 -11.64 -0.51
C PHE A 221 5.44 -11.39 0.47
N THR A 222 4.19 -11.45 0.01
CA THR A 222 3.04 -11.19 0.88
C THR A 222 2.00 -12.31 0.79
N HIS A 223 1.20 -12.48 1.84
CA HIS A 223 0.01 -13.34 1.73
C HIS A 223 -0.94 -12.83 0.62
N SER A 224 -1.63 -13.75 -0.04
CA SER A 224 -2.55 -13.50 -1.16
C SER A 224 -3.78 -12.66 -0.79
N SER A 225 -4.15 -12.63 0.49
CA SER A 225 -5.22 -11.77 1.02
C SER A 225 -4.88 -10.28 0.97
N HIS A 226 -3.60 -9.91 0.91
CA HIS A 226 -3.21 -8.51 0.78
C HIS A 226 -3.66 -7.98 -0.58
N ILE A 227 -4.48 -6.94 -0.59
CA ILE A 227 -4.88 -6.27 -1.83
C ILE A 227 -3.73 -5.38 -2.28
N GLY A 228 -3.17 -5.69 -3.44
CA GLY A 228 -2.09 -4.91 -4.06
C GLY A 228 -2.57 -3.58 -4.64
N GLN A 229 -1.65 -2.70 -5.02
CA GLN A 229 -1.99 -1.48 -5.73
C GLN A 229 -1.87 -1.69 -7.24
N ALA A 230 -2.95 -1.41 -7.97
CA ALA A 230 -2.96 -1.47 -9.44
C ALA A 230 -1.87 -0.57 -10.01
N PHE A 231 -1.19 -1.03 -11.07
CA PHE A 231 -0.04 -0.36 -11.69
C PHE A 231 1.16 -0.10 -10.77
N ARG A 232 1.19 -0.71 -9.58
CA ARG A 232 2.34 -0.64 -8.67
C ARG A 232 2.99 -1.99 -8.47
N ASP A 233 2.21 -3.02 -8.20
CA ASP A 233 2.71 -4.36 -7.93
C ASP A 233 2.96 -5.11 -9.24
N ILE A 234 4.22 -5.31 -9.61
CA ILE A 234 4.61 -6.01 -10.83
C ILE A 234 5.11 -7.42 -10.46
N PRO A 235 4.43 -8.50 -10.88
CA PRO A 235 4.79 -9.86 -10.50
C PRO A 235 6.24 -10.21 -10.88
N LEU A 236 7.01 -10.77 -9.95
CA LEU A 236 8.43 -11.08 -10.17
C LEU A 236 8.61 -12.09 -11.32
N LEU A 237 7.73 -13.09 -11.42
CA LEU A 237 7.80 -14.07 -12.51
C LEU A 237 7.60 -13.42 -13.88
N GLN A 238 6.72 -12.42 -13.99
CA GLN A 238 6.55 -11.64 -15.22
C GLN A 238 7.80 -10.83 -15.54
N ILE A 239 8.45 -10.24 -14.53
CA ILE A 239 9.72 -9.51 -14.69
C ILE A 239 10.81 -10.41 -15.27
N ILE A 240 10.99 -11.59 -14.68
CA ILE A 240 11.96 -12.59 -15.14
C ILE A 240 11.67 -12.98 -16.59
N GLN A 241 10.42 -13.31 -16.92
CA GLN A 241 10.02 -13.69 -18.28
C GLN A 241 10.25 -12.58 -19.30
N ASN A 242 9.88 -11.35 -18.96
CA ASN A 242 10.07 -10.18 -19.83
C ASN A 242 11.54 -9.94 -20.16
N ILE A 243 12.42 -10.03 -19.17
CA ILE A 243 13.88 -9.86 -19.37
C ILE A 243 14.46 -11.03 -20.18
N LYS A 244 13.99 -12.26 -19.97
CA LYS A 244 14.39 -13.41 -20.80
C LYS A 244 13.96 -13.26 -22.26
N LEU A 245 12.83 -12.61 -22.52
CA LEU A 245 12.37 -12.29 -23.88
C LEU A 245 13.21 -11.17 -24.51
N LYS A 246 13.61 -10.17 -23.72
CA LYS A 246 14.45 -9.06 -24.17
C LYS A 246 15.32 -8.56 -23.02
N SER A 247 16.63 -8.71 -23.14
CA SER A 247 17.60 -8.37 -22.08
C SER A 247 17.36 -6.98 -21.45
N ASN A 248 17.06 -5.97 -22.27
CA ASN A 248 16.77 -4.61 -21.84
C ASN A 248 15.27 -4.23 -21.93
N TYR A 249 14.38 -5.17 -21.62
CA TYR A 249 12.92 -4.99 -21.74
C TYR A 249 12.45 -3.73 -21.03
N TYR A 250 12.83 -3.54 -19.76
CA TYR A 250 12.36 -2.45 -18.91
C TYR A 250 12.94 -1.07 -19.26
N GLN A 251 13.99 -1.03 -20.08
CA GLN A 251 14.52 0.20 -20.68
C GLN A 251 13.89 0.48 -22.06
N SER A 252 13.11 -0.46 -22.60
CA SER A 252 12.54 -0.38 -23.96
C SER A 252 11.03 -0.15 -24.00
N VAL A 253 10.32 -0.35 -22.89
CA VAL A 253 8.86 -0.22 -22.82
C VAL A 253 8.45 0.99 -22.00
N ALA A 254 7.24 1.50 -22.27
CA ALA A 254 6.60 2.42 -21.35
C ALA A 254 6.08 1.65 -20.13
N LEU A 255 6.19 2.23 -18.94
CA LEU A 255 5.65 1.68 -17.70
C LEU A 255 4.53 2.58 -17.19
N GLN A 256 3.44 1.96 -16.76
CA GLN A 256 2.33 2.68 -16.16
C GLN A 256 2.43 2.66 -14.65
N TYR A 257 2.20 3.82 -14.00
CA TYR A 257 2.07 3.92 -12.55
C TYR A 257 1.03 4.98 -12.18
N ILE A 258 0.46 4.85 -10.98
CA ILE A 258 -0.47 5.84 -10.41
C ILE A 258 0.31 6.84 -9.56
N THR A 259 0.04 8.13 -9.73
CA THR A 259 0.53 9.19 -8.84
C THR A 259 -0.58 10.16 -8.49
N LYS A 260 -0.44 10.85 -7.35
CA LYS A 260 -1.36 11.93 -6.97
C LYS A 260 -1.01 13.20 -7.75
N VAL A 261 -2.02 13.88 -8.26
CA VAL A 261 -1.86 15.23 -8.82
C VAL A 261 -1.46 16.16 -7.69
N ARG A 262 -0.20 16.60 -7.70
CA ARG A 262 0.17 17.81 -6.95
C ARG A 262 -0.41 18.96 -7.75
N ILE A 263 -1.54 19.50 -7.33
CA ILE A 263 -1.97 20.82 -7.80
C ILE A 263 -0.91 21.77 -7.24
N ASN A 264 0.14 22.03 -8.02
CA ASN A 264 0.95 23.21 -7.79
C ASN A 264 -0.04 24.37 -7.89
N GLN A 265 -0.31 25.00 -6.75
CA GLN A 265 -1.05 26.25 -6.71
C GLN A 265 -0.32 27.19 -7.68
N ALA A 266 -1.03 27.57 -8.75
CA ALA A 266 -0.59 28.57 -9.70
C ALA A 266 -0.43 29.93 -9.01
#